data_AF-A0A933SJT4-F1
#
_entry.id   AF-A0A933SJT4-F1
#
_cell.length_a   1.000
_cell.length_b   1.000
_cell.length_c   1.000
_cell.angle_alpha   90.00
_cell.angle_beta   90.00
_cell.angle_gamma   90.00
#
_symmetry.space_group_name_H-M   'P 1'
#
loop_
_entity.id
_entity.type
_entity.pdbx_description
1 polymer ?
#
loop_
_entity_poly.entity_id
_entity_poly.type
_entity_poly.pdbx_seq_one_letter_code
_entity_poly.pdbx_strand_id
1 'polypeptide(L)'
;MSAARNDSPLLFTRARLWPEPEVRADAVLVEDGRIAAVGASDELRLLNPHARVINAAGATLTSGLCDAHLHFVPWARARRQADLRGSATIAEAL
;
A
#
# COMPACT_ATOMS: atom_id res chain seq x y z
N MET A 1 -1.19 2.79 25.12
CA MET A 1 -2.24 1.76 24.96
C MET A 1 -2.25 1.33 23.50
N SER A 2 -1.64 0.20 23.16
CA SER A 2 -1.76 -0.39 21.82
C SER A 2 -2.89 -1.42 21.89
N ALA A 3 -3.96 -1.20 21.15
CA ALA A 3 -4.89 -2.28 20.86
C ALA A 3 -4.17 -3.17 19.83
N ALA A 4 -3.62 -4.30 20.28
CA ALA A 4 -3.15 -5.33 19.38
C ALA A 4 -4.35 -5.77 18.54
N ARG A 5 -4.39 -5.37 17.27
CA ARG A 5 -5.35 -5.92 16.33
C ARG A 5 -4.88 -7.34 16.07
N ASN A 6 -5.64 -8.29 16.59
CA ASN A 6 -5.45 -9.72 16.33
C ASN A 6 -5.94 -10.03 14.91
N ASP A 7 -5.35 -9.39 13.92
CA ASP A 7 -5.63 -9.67 12.52
C ASP A 7 -4.77 -10.85 12.09
N SER A 8 -5.39 -11.86 11.46
CA SER A 8 -4.67 -13.02 10.94
C SER A 8 -3.50 -12.57 10.04
N PRO A 9 -2.34 -13.25 10.08
CA PRO A 9 -1.21 -12.93 9.21
C PRO A 9 -1.63 -12.74 7.77
N LEU A 10 -1.07 -11.75 7.10
CA LEU A 10 -1.36 -11.45 5.69
C LEU A 10 -0.22 -11.95 4.83
N LEU A 11 -0.52 -12.79 3.85
CA LEU A 11 0.48 -13.33 2.93
C LEU A 11 0.20 -12.84 1.51
N PHE A 12 1.10 -12.02 0.97
CA PHE A 12 1.11 -11.71 -0.46
C PHE A 12 1.87 -12.81 -1.19
N THR A 13 1.33 -13.32 -2.29
CA THR A 13 1.96 -14.37 -3.12
C THR A 13 2.00 -13.98 -4.59
N ARG A 14 2.89 -14.60 -5.36
CA ARG A 14 3.07 -14.40 -6.81
C ARG A 14 3.26 -12.93 -7.17
N ALA A 15 3.96 -12.17 -6.33
CA ALA A 15 4.27 -10.77 -6.56
C ALA A 15 5.65 -10.62 -7.22
N ARG A 16 5.83 -9.59 -8.03
CA ARG A 16 7.17 -9.09 -8.40
C ARG A 16 7.62 -8.08 -7.35
N LEU A 17 8.64 -8.40 -6.57
CA LEU A 17 9.06 -7.56 -5.43
C LEU A 17 10.06 -6.50 -5.88
N TRP A 18 9.76 -5.24 -5.60
CA TRP A 18 10.66 -4.11 -5.86
C TRP A 18 11.54 -3.79 -4.63
N PRO A 19 12.83 -3.47 -4.80
CA PRO A 19 13.56 -3.31 -6.06
C PRO A 19 13.97 -4.65 -6.69
N GLU A 20 13.74 -4.76 -8.00
CA GLU A 20 14.34 -5.82 -8.82
C GLU A 20 15.68 -5.31 -9.40
N PRO A 21 16.71 -6.18 -9.50
CA PRO A 21 16.70 -7.62 -9.25
C PRO A 21 17.14 -8.03 -7.83
N GLU A 22 17.33 -7.08 -6.91
CA GLU A 22 17.92 -7.34 -5.60
C GLU A 22 17.10 -8.33 -4.75
N VAL A 23 15.78 -8.38 -4.94
CA VAL A 23 14.89 -9.27 -4.19
C VAL A 23 14.47 -10.48 -5.05
N ARG A 24 15.13 -11.62 -4.85
CA ARG A 24 14.77 -12.90 -5.49
C ARG A 24 13.73 -13.68 -4.68
N ALA A 25 12.52 -13.16 -4.62
CA ALA A 25 11.37 -13.77 -3.94
C ALA A 25 10.06 -13.29 -4.58
N ASP A 26 8.97 -14.01 -4.36
CA ASP A 26 7.66 -13.67 -4.92
C ASP A 26 6.53 -13.62 -3.88
N ALA A 27 6.88 -13.67 -2.59
CA ALA A 27 5.93 -13.56 -1.49
C ALA A 27 6.47 -12.78 -0.28
N VAL A 28 5.54 -12.14 0.43
CA VAL A 28 5.79 -11.37 1.66
C VAL A 28 4.73 -11.73 2.70
N LEU A 29 5.17 -12.21 3.86
CA LEU A 29 4.34 -12.43 5.04
C LEU A 29 4.37 -11.18 5.93
N VAL A 30 3.20 -10.72 6.36
CA VAL A 30 3.03 -9.61 7.28
C VAL A 30 2.31 -10.10 8.54
N GLU A 31 2.96 -9.88 9.68
CA GLU A 31 2.44 -10.19 11.02
C GLU A 31 2.55 -8.93 11.88
N ASP A 32 1.51 -8.60 12.64
CA ASP A 32 1.46 -7.42 13.52
C ASP A 32 1.88 -6.11 12.82
N GLY A 33 1.53 -5.97 11.54
CA GLY A 33 1.84 -4.81 10.71
C GLY A 33 3.31 -4.68 10.30
N ARG A 34 4.11 -5.75 10.44
CA ARG A 34 5.53 -5.81 10.06
C ARG A 34 5.79 -6.93 9.07
N ILE A 35 6.80 -6.77 8.22
CA ILE A 35 7.27 -7.86 7.37
C ILE A 35 7.92 -8.92 8.27
N ALA A 36 7.31 -10.09 8.34
CA ALA A 36 7.79 -11.22 9.14
C ALA A 36 8.71 -12.13 8.31
N ALA A 37 8.40 -12.31 7.03
CA ALA A 37 9.21 -13.10 6.11
C ALA A 37 9.06 -12.61 4.65
N VAL A 38 10.10 -12.87 3.86
CA VAL A 38 10.13 -12.68 2.40
C VAL A 38 10.71 -13.95 1.79
N GLY A 39 10.07 -14.54 0.79
CA GLY A 39 10.48 -15.83 0.26
C GLY A 39 9.63 -16.32 -0.91
N ALA A 40 9.71 -17.62 -1.18
CA ALA A 40 8.91 -18.26 -2.21
C ALA A 40 7.45 -18.43 -1.77
N SER A 41 6.52 -18.19 -2.70
CA SER A 41 5.08 -18.22 -2.46
C SER A 41 4.61 -19.56 -1.95
N ASP A 42 5.06 -20.65 -2.57
CA ASP A 42 4.62 -21.99 -2.20
C ASP A 42 5.14 -22.38 -0.81
N GLU A 43 6.38 -22.01 -0.48
CA GLU A 43 6.99 -22.25 0.83
C GLU A 43 6.28 -21.46 1.93
N LEU A 44 6.14 -20.14 1.77
CA LEU A 44 5.48 -19.31 2.78
C LEU A 44 4.00 -19.67 2.96
N ARG A 45 3.32 -20.09 1.88
CA ARG A 45 1.93 -20.57 1.97
C ARG A 45 1.82 -21.87 2.73
N LEU A 46 2.77 -22.80 2.54
CA LEU A 46 2.81 -24.07 3.27
C LEU A 46 3.08 -23.85 4.76
N LEU A 47 4.01 -22.96 5.09
CA LEU A 47 4.39 -22.65 6.47
C LEU A 47 3.31 -21.84 7.21
N ASN A 48 2.45 -21.11 6.48
CA ASN A 48 1.45 -20.22 7.05
C ASN A 48 0.03 -20.54 6.54
N PRO A 49 -0.51 -21.74 6.81
CA PRO A 49 -1.80 -22.18 6.27
C PRO A 49 -3.01 -21.36 6.79
N HIS A 50 -2.83 -20.63 7.89
CA HIS A 50 -3.85 -19.78 8.50
C HIS A 50 -3.79 -18.32 8.03
N ALA A 51 -2.77 -17.95 7.23
CA ALA A 51 -2.63 -16.59 6.75
C ALA A 51 -3.74 -16.25 5.74
N ARG A 52 -4.25 -15.02 5.81
CA ARG A 52 -5.11 -14.47 4.76
C ARG A 52 -4.23 -14.23 3.53
N VAL A 53 -4.52 -14.93 2.44
CA VAL A 53 -3.72 -14.85 1.21
C VAL A 53 -4.24 -13.80 0.24
N ILE A 54 -3.35 -12.94 -0.25
CA ILE A 54 -3.56 -12.09 -1.42
C ILE A 54 -2.65 -12.60 -2.54
N ASN A 55 -3.24 -13.12 -3.61
CA ASN A 55 -2.51 -13.50 -4.81
C ASN A 55 -2.35 -12.28 -5.71
N ALA A 56 -1.12 -11.80 -5.89
CA ALA A 56 -0.81 -10.63 -6.70
C ALA A 56 -0.85 -10.90 -8.22
N ALA A 57 -0.97 -12.17 -8.65
CA ALA A 57 -1.07 -12.56 -10.06
C ALA A 57 0.05 -11.97 -10.95
N GLY A 58 1.25 -11.85 -10.42
CA GLY A 58 2.40 -11.26 -11.09
C GLY A 58 2.44 -9.73 -11.03
N ALA A 59 1.57 -9.05 -10.28
CA ALA A 59 1.67 -7.61 -10.08
C ALA A 59 2.94 -7.23 -9.29
N THR A 60 3.40 -6.00 -9.46
CA THR A 60 4.55 -5.48 -8.72
C THR A 60 4.12 -5.03 -7.33
N LEU A 61 4.81 -5.54 -6.30
CA LEU A 61 4.69 -5.09 -4.92
C LEU A 61 5.89 -4.20 -4.58
N THR A 62 5.62 -2.98 -4.16
CA THR A 62 6.63 -1.99 -3.77
C THR A 62 6.47 -1.63 -2.29
N SER A 63 7.44 -0.92 -1.73
CA SER A 63 7.18 -0.14 -0.52
C SER A 63 6.02 0.84 -0.77
N GLY A 64 5.26 1.14 0.29
CA GLY A 64 4.29 2.22 0.25
C GLY A 64 4.98 3.56 0.00
N LEU A 65 4.26 4.49 -0.63
CA LEU A 65 4.78 5.84 -0.87
C LEU A 65 4.99 6.56 0.48
N CYS A 66 6.17 7.16 0.64
CA CYS A 66 6.51 7.99 1.78
C CYS A 66 6.75 9.42 1.30
N ASP A 67 5.88 10.34 1.70
CA ASP A 67 6.01 11.77 1.39
C ASP A 67 6.59 12.49 2.63
N ALA A 68 7.82 12.99 2.49
CA ALA A 68 8.53 13.66 3.56
C ALA A 68 8.04 15.09 3.81
N HIS A 69 7.27 15.68 2.88
CA HIS A 69 6.84 17.06 2.98
C HIS A 69 5.51 17.28 2.26
N LEU A 70 4.42 17.02 2.99
CA LEU A 70 3.08 17.36 2.51
C LEU A 70 2.41 18.46 3.34
N HIS A 71 1.71 19.35 2.64
CA HIS A 71 0.75 20.28 3.26
C HIS A 71 -0.64 19.63 3.31
N PHE A 72 -0.83 18.63 4.17
CA PHE A 72 -2.06 17.82 4.19
C PHE A 72 -3.33 18.64 4.43
N VAL A 73 -3.30 19.55 5.41
CA VAL A 73 -4.47 20.38 5.76
C VAL A 73 -4.82 21.36 4.63
N PRO A 74 -3.87 22.15 4.07
CA PRO A 74 -4.13 22.94 2.88
C PRO A 74 -4.67 22.12 1.70
N TRP A 75 -4.07 20.95 1.42
CA TRP A 75 -4.53 20.05 0.36
C TRP A 75 -5.98 19.61 0.56
N ALA A 76 -6.36 19.22 1.78
CA ALA A 76 -7.73 18.79 2.10
C ALA A 76 -8.74 19.94 1.96
N ARG A 77 -8.34 21.17 2.34
CA ARG A 77 -9.19 22.37 2.19
C ARG A 77 -9.40 22.72 0.72
N ALA A 78 -8.36 22.69 -0.10
CA ALA A 78 -8.45 22.99 -1.53
C ALA A 78 -9.47 22.11 -2.25
N ARG A 79 -9.59 20.83 -1.86
CA ARG A 79 -10.58 19.89 -2.41
C ARG A 79 -12.04 20.21 -2.08
N ARG A 80 -12.29 21.15 -1.15
CA ARG A 80 -13.64 21.62 -0.79
C ARG A 80 -13.92 23.04 -1.27
N GLN A 81 -12.96 23.68 -1.93
CA GLN A 81 -13.16 24.99 -2.53
C GLN A 81 -13.83 24.83 -3.89
N ALA A 82 -14.59 25.86 -4.30
CA ALA A 82 -15.12 25.92 -5.65
C ALA A 82 -13.96 25.93 -6.66
N ASP A 83 -14.08 25.12 -7.70
CA ASP A 83 -13.10 25.09 -8.77
C ASP A 83 -13.44 26.16 -9.81
N LEU A 84 -12.73 27.28 -9.75
CA LEU A 84 -12.91 28.42 -10.68
C LEU A 84 -11.92 28.38 -11.84
N ARG A 85 -11.20 27.27 -12.02
CA ARG A 85 -10.28 27.14 -13.15
C ARG A 85 -11.08 27.18 -14.45
N GLY A 86 -10.71 28.10 -15.34
CA GLY A 86 -11.36 28.26 -16.64
C GLY A 86 -12.50 29.28 -16.68
N SER A 87 -12.90 29.90 -15.56
CA SER A 87 -13.78 31.07 -15.60
C SER A 87 -13.05 32.23 -16.31
N ALA A 88 -13.64 32.73 -17.38
CA ALA A 88 -13.08 33.80 -18.21
C ALA A 88 -13.53 35.19 -17.73
N THR A 89 -14.58 35.27 -16.93
CA THR A 89 -15.12 36.52 -16.41
C THR A 89 -15.46 36.42 -14.92
N ILE A 90 -15.57 37.59 -14.26
CA ILE A 90 -15.99 37.68 -12.85
C ILE A 90 -17.41 37.11 -12.67
N ALA A 91 -18.30 37.33 -13.64
CA ALA A 91 -19.67 36.84 -13.57
C ALA A 91 -19.76 35.30 -13.59
N GLU A 92 -18.79 34.61 -14.19
CA GLU A 92 -18.69 33.15 -14.16
C GLU A 92 -18.05 32.61 -12.88
N ALA A 93 -17.43 33.48 -12.08
CA ALA A 93 -16.68 33.10 -10.88
C ALA A 93 -17.43 33.39 -9.56
N LEU A 94 -18.49 34.19 -9.61
CA LEU A 94 -19.32 34.62 -8.48
C LEU A 94 -20.68 33.90 -8.49
#